data_AF-A0A946GAN6-F1
#
_entry.id   AF-A0A946GAN6-F1
#
_cell.length_a   1.000
_cell.length_b   1.000
_cell.length_c   1.000
_cell.angle_alpha   90.00
_cell.angle_beta   90.00
_cell.angle_gamma   90.00
#
_symmetry.space_group_name_H-M   'P 1'
#
loop_
_entity.id
_entity.type
_entity.pdbx_description
1 polymer ?
#
loop_
_entity_poly.entity_id
_entity_poly.type
_entity_poly.pdbx_seq_one_letter_code
_entity_poly.pdbx_strand_id
1 'polypeptide(L)'
;MMNRKLSESWHGPFWLVGAALALLPFFVAVGLNGPRAPWVLEAGRFGDNVILAIWWGLGGSALGGLIWIKLSGHTMIGSFRLWCAERHQFHWMWFIFSVGVFGFHNYLFLEGFRFTPIEKMSTMFGRVLTGAVIVGIYWLACGLSGALAPKKMRRWPWVVAAFLPFVMLADFVAILYWKNPIINLLNMLDEMGSFDLGSNLASSGVPVPPWAVVFGFLLVVWIFYLLFHWLAARNWVSCLKMPRWFLLVFLSGLWGGVWAEKAVGTSWKSRNAQRWGHNVYDVHVIAGFEPPLGVARFNVKFHPKAMFEAGELAVGGDGKVNSPDIFIIMVESTRQDAIAPEHAPFLSDFRDNECQKIGKTWASSNSTALSWYGLFHGALPVFWAGDKAKSVSESKLETPFWFLDLQQAKYRMEIRTVCDLSYRNMGSTSFGTNQGLFEVYE
;
A
#
# COMPACT_ATOMS: atom_id res chain seq x y z
N MET A 1 39.08 -5.21 38.56
CA MET A 1 38.42 -4.48 37.45
C MET A 1 36.95 -4.32 37.79
N MET A 2 36.48 -3.08 37.96
CA MET A 2 35.15 -2.73 38.48
C MET A 2 34.02 -3.27 37.60
N ASN A 3 33.18 -4.15 38.15
CA ASN A 3 31.87 -4.50 37.59
C ASN A 3 30.90 -3.32 37.85
N ARG A 4 31.08 -2.21 37.12
CA ARG A 4 30.21 -1.04 37.23
C ARG A 4 28.86 -1.39 36.59
N LYS A 5 27.91 -1.84 37.41
CA LYS A 5 26.52 -2.03 36.98
C LYS A 5 25.99 -0.70 36.43
N LEU A 6 25.41 -0.73 35.24
CA LEU A 6 24.80 0.44 34.61
C LEU A 6 23.69 1.02 35.50
N SER A 7 23.67 2.33 35.67
CA SER A 7 22.64 3.04 36.43
C SER A 7 21.30 3.06 35.69
N GLU A 8 20.20 3.28 36.44
CA GLU A 8 18.84 3.43 35.88
C GLU A 8 18.72 4.59 34.88
N SER A 9 19.57 5.61 35.00
CA SER A 9 19.61 6.74 34.05
C SER A 9 19.92 6.32 32.62
N TRP A 10 20.57 5.16 32.41
CA TRP A 10 20.87 4.63 31.08
C TRP A 10 19.73 3.82 30.46
N HIS A 11 18.67 3.50 31.22
CA HIS A 11 17.56 2.69 30.68
C HIS A 11 16.85 3.37 29.50
N GLY A 12 16.57 4.66 29.62
CA GLY A 12 15.93 5.45 28.55
C GLY A 12 16.79 5.58 27.30
N PRO A 13 18.08 5.99 27.41
CA PRO A 13 19.00 6.00 26.30
C PRO A 13 19.09 4.66 25.56
N PHE A 14 19.23 3.53 26.25
CA PHE A 14 19.29 2.21 25.60
C PHE A 14 18.00 1.86 24.84
N TRP A 15 16.84 2.16 25.43
CA TRP A 15 15.54 1.92 24.78
C TRP A 15 15.36 2.80 23.53
N LEU A 16 15.71 4.09 23.62
CA LEU A 16 15.63 5.03 22.49
C LEU A 16 16.65 4.73 21.39
N VAL A 17 17.90 4.42 21.76
CA VAL A 17 18.95 4.06 20.81
C VAL A 17 18.59 2.77 20.08
N GLY A 18 18.03 1.79 20.77
CA GLY A 18 17.52 0.57 20.14
C GLY A 18 16.45 0.87 19.08
N ALA A 19 15.49 1.75 19.39
CA ALA A 19 14.49 2.20 18.42
C ALA A 19 15.11 2.97 17.25
N ALA A 20 15.99 3.93 17.54
CA ALA A 20 16.63 4.78 16.54
C ALA A 20 17.51 3.98 15.56
N LEU A 21 18.29 3.01 16.06
CA LEU A 21 19.11 2.13 15.23
C LEU A 21 18.25 1.26 14.31
N ALA A 22 17.09 0.79 14.79
CA ALA A 22 16.17 0.01 13.97
C ALA A 22 15.45 0.85 12.89
N LEU A 23 15.26 2.15 13.15
CA LEU A 23 14.63 3.08 12.21
C LEU A 23 15.63 3.72 11.22
N LEU A 24 16.92 3.78 11.57
CA LEU A 24 17.98 4.39 10.75
C LEU A 24 17.95 3.94 9.28
N PRO A 25 17.82 2.64 8.95
CA PRO A 25 17.79 2.20 7.55
C PRO A 25 16.62 2.79 6.75
N PHE A 26 15.47 3.03 7.39
CA PHE A 26 14.30 3.62 6.75
C PHE A 26 14.53 5.12 6.47
N PHE A 27 15.14 5.85 7.42
CA PHE A 27 15.49 7.26 7.21
C PHE A 27 16.57 7.46 6.15
N VAL A 28 17.58 6.59 6.09
CA VAL A 28 18.63 6.65 5.07
C VAL A 28 18.07 6.36 3.68
N ALA A 29 17.18 5.37 3.57
CA ALA A 29 16.54 5.00 2.31
C ALA A 29 15.60 6.09 1.76
N VAL A 30 14.82 6.73 2.63
CA VAL A 30 13.80 7.72 2.22
C VAL A 30 14.36 9.14 2.15
N GLY A 31 15.17 9.55 3.13
CA GLY A 31 15.57 10.96 3.29
C GLY A 31 16.90 11.33 2.64
N LEU A 32 17.75 10.35 2.34
CA LEU A 32 19.12 10.59 1.86
C LEU A 32 19.43 9.93 0.52
N ASN A 33 18.45 9.27 -0.12
CA ASN A 33 18.66 8.41 -1.30
C ASN A 33 19.85 7.44 -1.11
N GLY A 34 20.07 7.00 0.13
CA GLY A 34 21.18 6.13 0.50
C GLY A 34 20.92 4.66 0.14
N PRO A 35 21.92 3.79 0.33
CA PRO A 35 21.75 2.35 0.10
C PRO A 35 20.61 1.80 0.95
N ARG A 36 19.66 1.11 0.31
CA ARG A 36 18.52 0.48 0.99
C ARG A 36 18.98 -0.82 1.65
N ALA A 37 18.70 -0.96 2.95
CA ALA A 37 18.94 -2.22 3.64
C ALA A 37 18.00 -3.33 3.11
N PRO A 38 18.37 -4.62 3.20
CA PRO A 38 17.59 -5.72 2.61
C PRO A 38 16.14 -5.86 3.12
N TRP A 39 15.83 -5.28 4.29
CA TRP A 39 14.51 -5.29 4.91
C TRP A 39 13.73 -3.99 4.71
N VAL A 40 14.28 -3.04 3.93
CA VAL A 40 13.58 -1.85 3.45
C VAL A 40 13.14 -2.14 2.02
N LEU A 41 11.84 -1.99 1.75
CA LEU A 41 11.25 -2.28 0.46
C LEU A 41 11.70 -1.27 -0.61
N GLU A 42 11.56 -1.69 -1.87
CA GLU A 42 11.91 -0.91 -3.08
C GLU A 42 11.08 0.37 -3.26
N ALA A 43 11.44 1.17 -4.27
CA ALA A 43 10.81 2.46 -4.51
C ALA A 43 9.32 2.30 -4.87
N GLY A 44 8.48 3.21 -4.42
CA GLY A 44 7.01 3.15 -4.58
C GLY A 44 6.30 2.30 -3.52
N ARG A 45 7.00 1.87 -2.46
CA ARG A 45 6.43 1.10 -1.33
C ARG A 45 6.56 1.83 0.02
N PHE A 46 6.44 3.15 0.01
CA PHE A 46 6.59 3.99 1.20
C PHE A 46 5.64 3.62 2.34
N GLY A 47 4.35 3.44 2.07
CA GLY A 47 3.35 3.05 3.06
C GLY A 47 3.66 1.71 3.72
N ASP A 48 4.11 0.72 2.94
CA ASP A 48 4.58 -0.56 3.48
C ASP A 48 5.83 -0.39 4.36
N ASN A 49 6.77 0.45 3.93
CA ASN A 49 7.97 0.80 4.69
C ASN A 49 7.63 1.53 6.01
N VAL A 50 6.58 2.36 6.06
CA VAL A 50 6.09 2.97 7.31
C VAL A 50 5.59 1.89 8.28
N ILE A 51 4.82 0.92 7.79
CA ILE A 51 4.34 -0.20 8.62
C ILE A 51 5.53 -1.02 9.15
N LEU A 52 6.50 -1.36 8.28
CA LEU A 52 7.71 -2.06 8.69
C LEU A 52 8.52 -1.26 9.70
N ALA A 53 8.68 0.05 9.50
CA ALA A 53 9.39 0.93 10.42
C ALA A 53 8.76 0.91 11.83
N ILE A 54 7.42 0.87 11.93
CA ILE A 54 6.73 0.72 13.23
C ILE A 54 7.12 -0.61 13.90
N TRP A 55 7.08 -1.72 13.17
CA TRP A 55 7.48 -3.03 13.70
C TRP A 55 8.94 -3.07 14.14
N TRP A 56 9.84 -2.55 13.31
CA TRP A 56 11.27 -2.46 13.62
C TRP A 56 11.54 -1.53 14.79
N GLY A 57 10.85 -0.40 14.90
CA GLY A 57 10.95 0.51 16.05
C GLY A 57 10.51 -0.15 17.36
N LEU A 58 9.37 -0.87 17.35
CA LEU A 58 8.91 -1.64 18.50
C LEU A 58 9.88 -2.75 18.88
N GLY A 59 10.40 -3.51 17.90
CA GLY A 59 11.39 -4.56 18.12
C GLY A 59 12.73 -4.03 18.64
N GLY A 60 13.25 -2.97 18.03
CA GLY A 60 14.50 -2.31 18.40
C GLY A 60 14.44 -1.72 19.80
N SER A 61 13.32 -1.08 20.16
CA SER A 61 13.12 -0.56 21.51
C SER A 61 13.07 -1.67 22.58
N ALA A 62 12.39 -2.79 22.29
CA ALA A 62 12.39 -3.96 23.15
C ALA A 62 13.80 -4.55 23.31
N LEU A 63 14.55 -4.71 22.21
CA LEU A 63 15.92 -5.19 22.22
C LEU A 63 16.84 -4.28 23.04
N GLY A 64 16.74 -2.96 22.87
CA GLY A 64 17.49 -1.98 23.66
C GLY A 64 17.22 -2.10 25.16
N GLY A 65 15.95 -2.27 25.54
CA GLY A 65 15.57 -2.55 26.93
C GLY A 65 16.15 -3.86 27.47
N LEU A 66 16.15 -4.93 26.67
CA LEU A 66 16.74 -6.23 27.05
C LEU A 66 18.26 -6.13 27.24
N ILE A 67 18.96 -5.42 26.35
CA ILE A 67 20.40 -5.19 26.44
C ILE A 67 20.73 -4.44 27.74
N TRP A 68 19.96 -3.40 28.07
CA TRP A 68 20.15 -2.68 29.34
C TRP A 68 19.94 -3.58 30.56
N ILE A 69 18.90 -4.42 30.57
CA ILE A 69 18.66 -5.38 31.67
C ILE A 69 19.85 -6.34 31.83
N LYS A 70 20.37 -6.88 30.72
CA LYS A 70 21.53 -7.77 30.72
C LYS A 70 22.79 -7.08 31.26
N LEU A 71 23.06 -5.84 30.85
CA LEU A 71 24.27 -5.10 31.22
C LEU A 71 24.18 -4.45 32.63
N SER A 72 22.98 -4.15 33.12
CA SER A 72 22.76 -3.64 34.48
C SER A 72 22.82 -4.74 35.56
N GLY A 73 22.87 -6.02 35.15
CA GLY A 73 22.90 -7.17 36.05
C GLY A 73 21.56 -7.44 36.76
N HIS A 74 20.45 -6.93 36.22
CA HIS A 74 19.11 -7.29 36.68
C HIS A 74 18.74 -8.68 36.14
N THR A 75 18.22 -9.57 37.00
CA THR A 75 17.87 -10.93 36.59
C THR A 75 16.51 -10.99 35.89
N MET A 76 16.50 -11.56 34.68
CA MET A 76 15.31 -11.71 33.83
C MET A 76 14.38 -12.83 34.26
N ILE A 77 14.86 -13.89 34.92
CA ILE A 77 14.06 -15.12 35.12
C ILE A 77 12.89 -14.90 36.09
N GLY A 78 13.14 -14.23 37.22
CA GLY A 78 12.10 -13.82 38.16
C GLY A 78 11.23 -12.71 37.58
N SER A 79 11.85 -11.73 36.93
CA SER A 79 11.19 -10.55 36.35
C SER A 79 10.30 -10.86 35.14
N PHE A 80 10.64 -11.86 34.33
CA PHE A 80 9.84 -12.31 33.18
C PHE A 80 8.64 -13.15 33.64
N ARG A 81 8.82 -14.03 34.64
CA ARG A 81 7.69 -14.69 35.30
C ARG A 81 6.77 -13.68 35.99
N LEU A 82 7.34 -12.70 36.70
CA LEU A 82 6.58 -11.58 37.26
C LEU A 82 5.91 -10.76 36.16
N TRP A 83 6.55 -10.55 35.01
CA TRP A 83 6.00 -9.82 33.86
C TRP A 83 4.83 -10.56 33.21
N CYS A 84 4.91 -11.88 33.08
CA CYS A 84 3.81 -12.74 32.63
C CYS A 84 2.65 -12.77 33.66
N ALA A 85 2.99 -12.70 34.95
CA ALA A 85 2.05 -12.68 36.07
C ALA A 85 1.54 -11.28 36.43
N GLU A 86 2.17 -10.22 35.89
CA GLU A 86 1.86 -8.83 36.20
C GLU A 86 0.46 -8.54 35.67
N ARG A 87 -0.46 -8.20 36.58
CA ARG A 87 -1.81 -7.77 36.25
C ARG A 87 -1.77 -6.34 35.69
N HIS A 88 -1.02 -6.14 34.61
CA HIS A 88 -1.17 -4.93 33.83
C HIS A 88 -2.52 -4.95 33.14
N GLN A 89 -3.23 -3.81 33.19
CA GLN A 89 -4.52 -3.64 32.54
C GLN A 89 -4.29 -3.70 31.02
N PHE A 90 -4.38 -4.90 30.47
CA PHE A 90 -4.51 -5.07 29.04
C PHE A 90 -5.74 -4.25 28.59
N HIS A 91 -5.55 -3.32 27.66
CA HIS A 91 -6.61 -2.44 27.18
C HIS A 91 -7.55 -3.22 26.26
N TRP A 92 -8.31 -4.18 26.82
CA TRP A 92 -9.24 -5.04 26.09
C TRP A 92 -10.27 -4.26 25.30
N MET A 93 -10.75 -3.13 25.84
CA MET A 93 -11.65 -2.24 25.10
C MET A 93 -11.02 -1.75 23.80
N TRP A 94 -9.73 -1.42 23.82
CA TRP A 94 -9.02 -0.92 22.67
C TRP A 94 -8.66 -2.04 21.68
N PHE A 95 -8.36 -3.23 22.17
CA PHE A 95 -8.23 -4.43 21.35
C PHE A 95 -9.54 -4.78 20.64
N ILE A 96 -10.66 -4.86 21.38
CA ILE A 96 -12.00 -5.16 20.84
C ILE A 96 -12.43 -4.08 19.85
N PHE A 97 -12.21 -2.81 20.18
CA PHE A 97 -12.49 -1.70 19.26
C PHE A 97 -11.67 -1.81 17.97
N SER A 98 -10.36 -2.10 18.07
CA SER A 98 -9.50 -2.28 16.91
C SER A 98 -9.92 -3.47 16.05
N VAL A 99 -10.26 -4.61 16.66
CA VAL A 99 -10.77 -5.79 15.95
C VAL A 99 -12.15 -5.52 15.34
N GLY A 100 -13.01 -4.77 16.02
CA GLY A 100 -14.33 -4.38 15.52
C GLY A 100 -14.23 -3.45 14.31
N VAL A 101 -13.41 -2.40 14.39
CA VAL A 101 -13.12 -1.50 13.26
C VAL A 101 -12.50 -2.28 12.10
N PHE A 102 -11.52 -3.14 12.38
CA PHE A 102 -10.93 -4.02 11.36
C PHE A 102 -11.99 -4.92 10.72
N GLY A 103 -12.83 -5.59 11.52
CA GLY A 103 -13.89 -6.46 11.03
C GLY A 103 -14.90 -5.72 10.15
N PHE A 104 -15.30 -4.52 10.55
CA PHE A 104 -16.20 -3.67 9.77
C PHE A 104 -15.57 -3.19 8.46
N HIS A 105 -14.32 -2.69 8.51
CA HIS A 105 -13.54 -2.32 7.31
C HIS A 105 -13.46 -3.50 6.32
N ASN A 106 -13.20 -4.70 6.83
CA ASN A 106 -13.09 -5.92 6.02
C ASN A 106 -14.44 -6.41 5.48
N TYR A 107 -15.54 -6.21 6.20
CA TYR A 107 -16.89 -6.55 5.73
C TYR A 107 -17.26 -5.76 4.48
N LEU A 108 -16.99 -4.45 4.50
CA LEU A 108 -17.34 -3.55 3.40
C LEU A 108 -16.49 -3.84 2.16
N PHE A 109 -15.22 -4.18 2.34
CA PHE A 109 -14.39 -4.71 1.25
C PHE A 109 -14.98 -5.96 0.60
N LEU A 110 -15.54 -6.87 1.42
CA LEU A 110 -16.15 -8.09 0.91
C LEU A 110 -17.48 -7.87 0.19
N GLU A 111 -18.13 -6.74 0.40
CA GLU A 111 -19.39 -6.41 -0.26
C GLU A 111 -19.22 -6.14 -1.76
N GLY A 112 -18.05 -5.69 -2.18
CA GLY A 112 -17.72 -5.52 -3.61
C GLY A 112 -17.54 -6.83 -4.38
N PHE A 113 -17.42 -7.98 -3.72
CA PHE A 113 -17.18 -9.26 -4.38
C PHE A 113 -18.47 -10.06 -4.61
N ARG A 114 -18.55 -10.68 -5.80
CA ARG A 114 -19.62 -11.61 -6.18
C ARG A 114 -19.41 -12.99 -5.56
N PHE A 115 -19.58 -13.09 -4.25
CA PHE A 115 -19.56 -14.35 -3.50
C PHE A 115 -20.97 -14.81 -3.18
N THR A 116 -21.18 -16.12 -3.02
CA THR A 116 -22.41 -16.60 -2.37
C THR A 116 -22.45 -16.14 -0.91
N PRO A 117 -23.64 -16.01 -0.29
CA PRO A 117 -23.75 -15.59 1.12
C PRO A 117 -22.91 -16.44 2.09
N ILE A 118 -22.84 -17.75 1.84
CA ILE A 118 -22.08 -18.71 2.66
C ILE A 118 -20.57 -18.49 2.48
N GLU A 119 -20.09 -18.35 1.25
CA GLU A 119 -18.67 -18.01 0.97
C GLU A 119 -18.29 -16.67 1.59
N LYS A 120 -19.18 -15.67 1.53
CA LYS A 120 -18.98 -14.36 2.14
C LYS A 120 -18.86 -14.47 3.66
N MET A 121 -19.77 -15.20 4.32
CA MET A 121 -19.72 -15.43 5.77
C MET A 121 -18.44 -16.14 6.21
N SER A 122 -18.08 -17.24 5.55
CA SER A 122 -16.84 -17.97 5.89
C SER A 122 -15.61 -17.11 5.67
N THR A 123 -15.53 -16.43 4.53
CA THR A 123 -14.41 -15.53 4.24
C THR A 123 -14.35 -14.43 5.29
N MET A 124 -15.46 -13.77 5.60
CA MET A 124 -15.53 -12.76 6.68
C MET A 124 -15.06 -13.31 8.03
N PHE A 125 -15.45 -14.53 8.38
CA PHE A 125 -14.99 -15.17 9.62
C PHE A 125 -13.46 -15.35 9.63
N GLY A 126 -12.89 -15.94 8.57
CA GLY A 126 -11.44 -16.06 8.43
C GLY A 126 -10.73 -14.70 8.44
N ARG A 127 -11.38 -13.66 7.90
CA ARG A 127 -10.89 -12.28 7.90
C ARG A 127 -10.82 -11.68 9.30
N VAL A 128 -11.91 -11.78 10.07
CA VAL A 128 -11.96 -11.26 11.45
C VAL A 128 -10.96 -11.99 12.33
N LEU A 129 -10.83 -13.31 12.18
CA LEU A 129 -9.83 -14.10 12.90
C LEU A 129 -8.39 -13.67 12.55
N THR A 130 -8.10 -13.50 11.25
CA THR A 130 -6.78 -13.02 10.79
C THR A 130 -6.46 -11.64 11.36
N GLY A 131 -7.43 -10.72 11.31
CA GLY A 131 -7.32 -9.40 11.92
C GLY A 131 -7.06 -9.44 13.41
N ALA A 132 -7.81 -10.26 14.14
CA ALA A 132 -7.63 -10.43 15.58
C ALA A 132 -6.24 -10.98 15.93
N VAL A 133 -5.69 -11.89 15.12
CA VAL A 133 -4.30 -12.38 15.27
C VAL A 133 -3.30 -11.26 15.02
N ILE A 134 -3.40 -10.54 13.90
CA ILE A 134 -2.46 -9.45 13.54
C ILE A 134 -2.50 -8.32 14.58
N VAL A 135 -3.70 -7.82 14.91
CA VAL A 135 -3.92 -6.79 15.94
C VAL A 135 -3.39 -7.29 17.28
N GLY A 136 -3.58 -8.58 17.60
CA GLY A 136 -3.11 -9.18 18.84
C GLY A 136 -1.59 -9.29 18.95
N ILE A 137 -0.91 -9.70 17.88
CA ILE A 137 0.56 -9.73 17.81
C ILE A 137 1.11 -8.30 17.93
N TYR A 138 0.48 -7.34 17.26
CA TYR A 138 0.85 -5.93 17.36
C TYR A 138 0.66 -5.40 18.79
N TRP A 139 -0.42 -5.82 19.46
CA TRP A 139 -0.69 -5.53 20.86
C TRP A 139 0.39 -6.07 21.80
N LEU A 140 0.81 -7.32 21.55
CA LEU A 140 1.88 -7.98 22.30
C LEU A 140 3.22 -7.27 22.11
N ALA A 141 3.54 -6.85 20.88
CA ALA A 141 4.74 -6.09 20.58
C ALA A 141 4.76 -4.74 21.32
N CYS A 142 3.65 -4.00 21.30
CA CYS A 142 3.50 -2.76 22.07
C CYS A 142 3.62 -3.01 23.58
N GLY A 143 3.01 -4.08 24.09
CA GLY A 143 3.07 -4.46 25.50
C GLY A 143 4.47 -4.87 25.96
N LEU A 144 5.22 -5.59 25.12
CA LEU A 144 6.60 -5.98 25.37
C LEU A 144 7.52 -4.76 25.36
N SER A 145 7.46 -3.94 24.30
CA SER A 145 8.23 -2.71 24.19
C SER A 145 7.96 -1.75 25.36
N GLY A 146 6.68 -1.57 25.73
CA GLY A 146 6.27 -0.69 26.83
C GLY A 146 6.69 -1.21 28.20
N ALA A 147 6.73 -2.52 28.41
CA ALA A 147 7.18 -3.08 29.68
C ALA A 147 8.71 -2.99 29.85
N LEU A 148 9.45 -3.11 28.75
CA LEU A 148 10.89 -2.93 28.69
C LEU A 148 11.31 -1.46 28.63
N ALA A 149 10.35 -0.53 28.61
CA ALA A 149 10.59 0.91 28.64
C ALA A 149 10.75 1.45 30.07
N PRO A 150 11.46 2.58 30.23
CA PRO A 150 11.51 3.33 31.50
C PRO A 150 10.11 3.75 31.96
N LYS A 151 9.91 3.90 33.28
CA LYS A 151 8.59 4.24 33.89
C LYS A 151 7.86 5.40 33.20
N LYS A 152 8.58 6.49 32.87
CA LYS A 152 8.01 7.68 32.21
C LYS A 152 7.64 7.43 30.74
N MET A 153 8.23 6.42 30.10
CA MET A 153 8.10 6.16 28.67
C MET A 153 7.21 4.97 28.32
N ARG A 154 6.75 4.19 29.30
CA ARG A 154 5.90 2.99 29.10
C ARG A 154 4.62 3.24 28.30
N ARG A 155 4.16 4.50 28.23
CA ARG A 155 2.95 4.92 27.52
C ARG A 155 3.14 5.10 26.01
N TRP A 156 4.36 5.37 25.54
CA TRP A 156 4.61 5.73 24.14
C TRP A 156 4.26 4.63 23.13
N PRO A 157 4.61 3.34 23.36
CA PRO A 157 4.18 2.26 22.45
C PRO A 157 2.65 2.17 22.31
N TRP A 158 1.91 2.50 23.37
CA TRP A 158 0.45 2.50 23.35
C TRP A 158 -0.16 3.68 22.61
N VAL A 159 0.56 4.81 22.51
CA VAL A 159 0.16 5.93 21.66
C VAL A 159 0.21 5.51 20.20
N VAL A 160 1.29 4.82 19.77
CA VAL A 160 1.40 4.28 18.41
C VAL A 160 0.30 3.25 18.13
N ALA A 161 -0.02 2.39 19.11
CA ALA A 161 -1.15 1.47 19.01
C ALA A 161 -2.52 2.17 18.92
N ALA A 162 -2.63 3.40 19.42
CA ALA A 162 -3.86 4.19 19.38
C ALA A 162 -4.18 4.75 17.98
N PHE A 163 -3.21 4.79 17.08
CA PHE A 163 -3.46 5.23 15.71
C PHE A 163 -4.18 4.17 14.87
N LEU A 164 -4.00 2.89 15.17
CA LEU A 164 -4.39 1.77 14.30
C LEU A 164 -5.87 1.82 13.82
N PRO A 165 -6.89 1.85 14.70
CA PRO A 165 -8.28 1.90 14.25
C PRO A 165 -8.63 3.20 13.53
N PHE A 166 -7.99 4.32 13.86
CA PHE A 166 -8.24 5.58 13.17
C PHE A 166 -7.62 5.60 11.78
N VAL A 167 -6.44 5.02 11.61
CA VAL A 167 -5.84 4.81 10.28
C VAL A 167 -6.74 3.91 9.44
N MET A 168 -7.31 2.84 10.02
CA MET A 168 -8.26 1.97 9.33
C MET A 168 -9.57 2.68 8.96
N LEU A 169 -10.11 3.52 9.86
CA LEU A 169 -11.30 4.34 9.57
C LEU A 169 -11.00 5.38 8.49
N ALA A 170 -9.83 6.01 8.54
CA ALA A 170 -9.41 6.96 7.52
C ALA A 170 -9.23 6.26 6.17
N ASP A 171 -8.64 5.06 6.15
CA ASP A 171 -8.48 4.24 4.95
C ASP A 171 -9.84 3.85 4.36
N PHE A 172 -10.80 3.51 5.22
CA PHE A 172 -12.18 3.30 4.81
C PHE A 172 -12.81 4.53 4.15
N VAL A 173 -12.66 5.71 4.77
CA VAL A 173 -13.15 6.97 4.19
C VAL A 173 -12.48 7.23 2.83
N ALA A 174 -11.17 7.03 2.72
CA ALA A 174 -10.44 7.16 1.47
C ALA A 174 -10.96 6.20 0.39
N ILE A 175 -11.26 4.95 0.73
CA ILE A 175 -11.84 3.99 -0.23
C ILE A 175 -13.25 4.40 -0.66
N LEU A 176 -14.10 4.91 0.24
CA LEU A 176 -15.45 5.33 -0.12
C LEU A 176 -15.46 6.57 -1.00
N TYR A 177 -14.69 7.60 -0.62
CA TYR A 177 -14.73 8.89 -1.31
C TYR A 177 -13.77 8.96 -2.49
N TRP A 178 -12.57 8.39 -2.36
CA TRP A 178 -11.50 8.48 -3.37
C TRP A 178 -11.32 7.19 -4.16
N LYS A 179 -12.05 6.11 -3.82
CA LYS A 179 -11.91 4.78 -4.43
C LYS A 179 -10.46 4.26 -4.43
N ASN A 180 -9.65 4.76 -3.51
CA ASN A 180 -8.22 4.49 -3.42
C ASN A 180 -7.80 4.43 -1.95
N PRO A 181 -7.18 3.34 -1.48
CA PRO A 181 -6.72 3.24 -0.10
C PRO A 181 -5.59 4.22 0.22
N ILE A 182 -5.48 4.60 1.50
CA ILE A 182 -4.46 5.53 1.99
C ILE A 182 -3.06 5.01 1.70
N ILE A 183 -2.83 3.70 1.77
CA ILE A 183 -1.51 3.13 1.51
C ILE A 183 -1.00 3.43 0.10
N ASN A 184 -1.91 3.47 -0.89
CA ASN A 184 -1.56 3.83 -2.26
C ASN A 184 -1.20 5.31 -2.38
N LEU A 185 -1.93 6.18 -1.68
CA LEU A 185 -1.63 7.62 -1.63
C LEU A 185 -0.28 7.88 -0.96
N LEU A 186 0.03 7.13 0.10
CA LEU A 186 1.33 7.18 0.75
C LEU A 186 2.44 6.64 -0.15
N ASN A 187 2.19 5.58 -0.91
CA ASN A 187 3.17 5.05 -1.85
C ASN A 187 3.53 6.05 -2.96
N MET A 188 2.62 6.94 -3.34
CA MET A 188 2.89 8.02 -4.29
C MET A 188 3.95 9.03 -3.79
N LEU A 189 4.20 9.15 -2.47
CA LEU A 189 5.28 9.98 -1.90
C LEU A 189 6.65 9.64 -2.51
N ASP A 190 6.94 8.35 -2.58
CA ASP A 190 8.23 7.81 -3.04
C ASP A 190 8.28 7.70 -4.57
N GLU A 191 7.13 7.66 -5.24
CA GLU A 191 7.06 7.67 -6.71
C GLU A 191 7.23 9.07 -7.31
N MET A 192 6.66 10.10 -6.70
CA MET A 192 6.66 11.48 -7.24
C MET A 192 7.64 12.41 -6.51
N GLY A 193 8.33 11.92 -5.48
CA GLY A 193 9.28 12.70 -4.66
C GLY A 193 8.63 13.81 -3.82
N SER A 194 7.33 14.04 -3.97
CA SER A 194 6.54 14.98 -3.19
C SER A 194 5.10 14.47 -3.07
N PHE A 195 4.52 14.60 -1.89
CA PHE A 195 3.11 14.33 -1.67
C PHE A 195 2.38 15.64 -1.50
N ASP A 196 1.56 15.93 -2.50
CA ASP A 196 0.63 17.02 -2.41
C ASP A 196 -0.74 16.50 -1.96
N LEU A 197 -0.95 16.53 -0.65
CA LEU A 197 -2.26 16.25 -0.06
C LEU A 197 -3.31 17.25 -0.56
N GLY A 198 -2.93 18.49 -0.89
CA GLY A 198 -3.81 19.52 -1.40
C GLY A 198 -4.36 19.16 -2.77
N SER A 199 -3.49 18.80 -3.70
CA SER A 199 -3.89 18.35 -5.05
C SER A 199 -4.76 17.09 -4.99
N ASN A 200 -4.46 16.14 -4.09
CA ASN A 200 -5.30 14.94 -3.90
C ASN A 200 -6.67 15.24 -3.28
N LEU A 201 -6.75 16.19 -2.33
CA LEU A 201 -8.03 16.62 -1.75
C LEU A 201 -8.87 17.41 -2.76
N ALA A 202 -8.23 18.28 -3.55
CA ALA A 202 -8.87 19.08 -4.58
C ALA A 202 -9.41 18.22 -5.73
N SER A 203 -8.62 17.26 -6.23
CA SER A 203 -9.07 16.30 -7.25
C SER A 203 -10.23 15.42 -6.77
N SER A 204 -10.36 15.27 -5.46
CA SER A 204 -11.44 14.54 -4.81
C SER A 204 -12.65 15.41 -4.42
N GLY A 205 -12.65 16.69 -4.79
CA GLY A 205 -13.75 17.62 -4.50
C GLY A 205 -13.91 17.99 -3.02
N VAL A 206 -12.86 17.83 -2.20
CA VAL A 206 -12.87 18.21 -0.77
C VAL A 206 -12.17 19.56 -0.60
N PRO A 207 -12.91 20.67 -0.40
CA PRO A 207 -12.36 22.02 -0.32
C PRO A 207 -11.81 22.32 1.09
N VAL A 208 -10.93 21.45 1.61
CA VAL A 208 -10.37 21.58 2.95
C VAL A 208 -8.84 21.69 2.86
N PRO A 209 -8.21 22.65 3.57
CA PRO A 209 -6.75 22.74 3.60
C PRO A 209 -6.08 21.47 4.14
N PRO A 210 -4.98 21.00 3.55
CA PRO A 210 -4.25 19.80 3.99
C PRO A 210 -3.90 19.77 5.48
N TRP A 211 -3.46 20.91 6.02
CA TRP A 211 -3.06 21.02 7.42
C TRP A 211 -4.24 20.79 8.38
N ALA A 212 -5.46 21.18 7.99
CA ALA A 212 -6.65 21.02 8.81
C ALA A 212 -7.06 19.54 8.91
N VAL A 213 -6.88 18.78 7.82
CA VAL A 213 -7.09 17.33 7.80
C VAL A 213 -6.09 16.62 8.72
N VAL A 214 -4.80 16.95 8.60
CA VAL A 214 -3.74 16.33 9.43
C VAL A 214 -3.93 16.68 10.91
N PHE A 215 -4.14 17.95 11.24
CA PHE A 215 -4.32 18.38 12.62
C PHE A 215 -5.62 17.83 13.21
N GLY A 216 -6.71 17.80 12.44
CA GLY A 216 -7.98 17.20 12.85
C GLY A 216 -7.83 15.71 13.14
N PHE A 217 -7.11 14.96 12.30
CA PHE A 217 -6.80 13.55 12.53
C PHE A 217 -6.01 13.34 13.82
N LEU A 218 -4.93 14.09 14.03
CA LEU A 218 -4.12 14.00 15.25
C LEU A 218 -4.92 14.34 16.52
N LEU A 219 -5.76 15.36 16.45
CA LEU A 219 -6.63 15.80 17.55
C LEU A 219 -7.67 14.73 17.90
N VAL A 220 -8.31 14.11 16.91
CA VAL A 220 -9.25 13.00 17.12
C VAL A 220 -8.56 11.82 17.78
N VAL A 221 -7.42 11.37 17.24
CA VAL A 221 -6.64 10.26 17.83
C VAL A 221 -6.28 10.57 19.29
N TRP A 222 -5.84 11.80 19.58
CA TRP A 222 -5.46 12.22 20.92
C TRP A 222 -6.63 12.26 21.90
N ILE A 223 -7.78 12.81 21.48
CA ILE A 223 -9.01 12.87 22.31
C ILE A 223 -9.46 11.46 22.68
N PHE A 224 -9.55 10.56 21.69
CA PHE A 224 -9.99 9.19 21.96
C PHE A 224 -8.96 8.42 22.79
N TYR A 225 -7.66 8.60 22.56
CA TYR A 225 -6.62 8.03 23.40
C TYR A 225 -6.80 8.43 24.87
N LEU A 226 -7.00 9.72 25.15
CA LEU A 226 -7.23 10.23 26.50
C LEU A 226 -8.54 9.72 27.09
N LEU A 227 -9.63 9.70 26.31
CA LEU A 227 -10.94 9.20 26.73
C LEU A 227 -10.86 7.72 27.16
N PHE A 228 -10.23 6.87 26.37
CA PHE A 228 -10.08 5.45 26.70
C PHE A 228 -9.11 5.21 27.87
N HIS A 229 -8.07 6.03 28.00
CA HIS A 229 -7.22 6.01 29.21
C HIS A 229 -8.01 6.38 30.47
N TRP A 230 -8.85 7.41 30.38
CA TRP A 230 -9.71 7.83 31.48
C TRP A 230 -10.78 6.77 31.82
N LEU A 231 -11.40 6.14 30.81
CA LEU A 231 -12.34 5.03 30.99
C LEU A 231 -11.67 3.81 31.64
N ALA A 232 -10.45 3.47 31.21
CA ALA A 232 -9.66 2.40 31.82
C ALA A 232 -9.33 2.70 33.30
N ALA A 233 -8.97 3.95 33.61
CA ALA A 233 -8.71 4.39 34.98
C ALA A 233 -9.96 4.36 35.87
N ARG A 234 -11.15 4.53 35.30
CA ARG A 234 -12.44 4.49 36.01
C ARG A 234 -12.91 3.08 36.37
N ASN A 235 -12.13 2.05 36.08
CA ASN A 235 -12.42 0.65 36.39
C ASN A 235 -13.75 0.09 35.84
N TRP A 236 -14.49 0.82 35.01
CA TRP A 236 -15.85 0.49 34.55
C TRP A 236 -15.94 -0.90 33.87
N VAL A 237 -14.87 -1.32 33.17
CA VAL A 237 -14.76 -2.64 32.49
C VAL A 237 -13.58 -3.47 33.05
N SER A 238 -12.95 -3.00 34.14
CA SER A 238 -11.72 -3.58 34.72
C SER A 238 -11.92 -4.89 35.50
N CYS A 239 -13.13 -5.46 35.52
CA CYS A 239 -13.37 -6.77 36.13
C CYS A 239 -12.61 -7.90 35.41
N LEU A 240 -12.28 -7.74 34.12
CA LEU A 240 -11.53 -8.73 33.35
C LEU A 240 -10.02 -8.49 33.42
N LYS A 241 -9.43 -8.65 34.61
CA LYS A 241 -7.96 -8.66 34.80
C LYS A 241 -7.38 -10.01 34.36
N MET A 242 -7.28 -10.22 33.06
CA MET A 242 -6.69 -11.44 32.51
C MET A 242 -5.16 -11.33 32.41
N PRO A 243 -4.42 -12.36 32.85
CA PRO A 243 -2.97 -12.39 32.72
C PRO A 243 -2.56 -12.50 31.24
N ARG A 244 -1.39 -11.94 30.88
CA ARG A 244 -0.91 -11.83 29.49
C ARG A 244 -0.76 -13.18 28.77
N TRP A 245 -0.52 -14.27 29.50
CA TRP A 245 -0.43 -15.61 28.90
C TRP A 245 -1.78 -16.10 28.35
N PHE A 246 -2.90 -15.65 28.91
CA PHE A 246 -4.23 -15.98 28.40
C PHE A 246 -4.42 -15.41 26.98
N LEU A 247 -3.88 -14.23 26.71
CA LEU A 247 -3.87 -13.65 25.37
C LEU A 247 -3.05 -14.50 24.40
N LEU A 248 -1.90 -15.03 24.81
CA LEU A 248 -1.12 -15.93 23.95
C LEU A 248 -1.93 -17.17 23.58
N VAL A 249 -2.56 -17.82 24.56
CA VAL A 249 -3.44 -18.99 24.32
C VAL A 249 -4.62 -18.63 23.44
N PHE A 250 -5.27 -17.49 23.71
CA PHE A 250 -6.37 -16.98 22.91
C PHE A 250 -5.97 -16.71 21.45
N LEU A 251 -4.83 -16.05 21.22
CA LEU A 251 -4.31 -15.78 19.88
C LEU A 251 -3.89 -17.06 19.17
N SER A 252 -3.30 -18.03 19.88
CA SER A 252 -3.00 -19.36 19.31
C SER A 252 -4.29 -20.08 18.90
N GLY A 253 -5.35 -20.00 19.71
CA GLY A 253 -6.67 -20.55 19.36
C GLY A 253 -7.28 -19.86 18.14
N LEU A 254 -7.23 -18.52 18.07
CA LEU A 254 -7.67 -17.76 16.91
C LEU A 254 -6.88 -18.14 15.65
N TRP A 255 -5.56 -18.26 15.76
CA TRP A 255 -4.68 -18.65 14.66
C TRP A 255 -4.99 -20.07 14.16
N GLY A 256 -5.23 -21.01 15.06
CA GLY A 256 -5.75 -22.35 14.72
C GLY A 256 -7.11 -22.28 14.03
N GLY A 257 -7.98 -21.36 14.43
CA GLY A 257 -9.24 -21.06 13.75
C GLY A 257 -9.06 -20.55 12.32
N VAL A 258 -8.09 -19.65 12.08
CA VAL A 258 -7.75 -19.21 10.71
C VAL A 258 -7.30 -20.40 9.87
N TRP A 259 -6.46 -21.29 10.43
CA TRP A 259 -6.00 -22.51 9.79
C TRP A 259 -7.16 -23.43 9.41
N ALA A 260 -8.07 -23.69 10.34
CA ALA A 260 -9.25 -24.49 10.11
C ALA A 260 -10.15 -23.89 9.02
N GLU A 261 -10.39 -22.57 9.07
CA GLU A 261 -11.20 -21.86 8.08
C GLU A 261 -10.62 -21.97 6.67
N LYS A 262 -9.30 -21.76 6.52
CA LYS A 262 -8.64 -21.88 5.22
C LYS A 262 -8.62 -23.31 4.71
N ALA A 263 -8.27 -24.28 5.57
CA ALA A 263 -8.23 -25.70 5.22
C ALA A 263 -9.60 -26.20 4.76
N VAL A 264 -10.65 -25.95 5.54
CA VAL A 264 -12.03 -26.30 5.16
C VAL A 264 -12.45 -25.50 3.92
N GLY A 265 -12.11 -24.21 3.85
CA GLY A 265 -12.43 -23.37 2.71
C GLY A 265 -11.90 -23.88 1.36
N THR A 266 -10.77 -24.61 1.35
CA THR A 266 -10.22 -25.19 0.13
C THR A 266 -11.13 -26.23 -0.53
N SER A 267 -11.97 -26.93 0.23
CA SER A 267 -12.78 -28.03 -0.28
C SER A 267 -14.11 -27.58 -0.90
N TRP A 268 -14.69 -26.47 -0.43
CA TRP A 268 -16.05 -26.08 -0.82
C TRP A 268 -16.17 -24.66 -1.40
N LYS A 269 -15.26 -23.73 -1.10
CA LYS A 269 -15.33 -22.37 -1.68
C LYS A 269 -14.94 -22.40 -3.15
N SER A 270 -15.58 -21.58 -3.97
CA SER A 270 -15.19 -21.37 -5.36
C SER A 270 -13.76 -20.84 -5.47
N ARG A 271 -13.12 -21.13 -6.60
CA ARG A 271 -11.77 -20.62 -6.91
C ARG A 271 -11.68 -19.09 -6.83
N ASN A 272 -12.77 -18.43 -7.24
CA ASN A 272 -12.93 -16.99 -7.16
C ASN A 272 -12.89 -16.52 -5.69
N ALA A 273 -13.73 -17.10 -4.83
CA ALA A 273 -13.79 -16.75 -3.41
C ALA A 273 -12.48 -17.02 -2.68
N GLN A 274 -11.82 -18.15 -2.97
CA GLN A 274 -10.52 -18.45 -2.38
C GLN A 274 -9.46 -17.43 -2.81
N ARG A 275 -9.35 -17.13 -4.11
CA ARG A 275 -8.28 -16.24 -4.63
C ARG A 275 -8.49 -14.78 -4.27
N TRP A 276 -9.70 -14.25 -4.41
CA TRP A 276 -9.98 -12.88 -3.99
C TRP A 276 -9.92 -12.74 -2.48
N GLY A 277 -10.43 -13.71 -1.71
CA GLY A 277 -10.27 -13.72 -0.25
C GLY A 277 -8.80 -13.68 0.19
N HIS A 278 -7.93 -14.36 -0.55
CA HIS A 278 -6.48 -14.35 -0.34
C HIS A 278 -5.83 -13.03 -0.78
N ASN A 279 -6.02 -12.59 -2.03
CA ASN A 279 -5.37 -11.40 -2.61
C ASN A 279 -5.69 -10.07 -1.89
N VAL A 280 -6.76 -10.00 -1.10
CA VAL A 280 -7.10 -8.80 -0.32
C VAL A 280 -6.27 -8.72 0.98
N TYR A 281 -5.31 -9.62 1.20
CA TYR A 281 -4.33 -9.52 2.26
C TYR A 281 -2.92 -9.45 1.68
N ASP A 282 -2.10 -8.52 2.16
CA ASP A 282 -0.66 -8.59 1.90
C ASP A 282 0.04 -9.49 2.92
N VAL A 283 -0.56 -9.65 4.12
CA VAL A 283 -0.04 -10.49 5.20
C VAL A 283 -0.80 -11.80 5.26
N HIS A 284 -0.13 -12.89 4.89
CA HIS A 284 -0.67 -14.23 4.97
C HIS A 284 -0.12 -14.97 6.17
N VAL A 285 -0.93 -15.09 7.22
CA VAL A 285 -0.54 -15.78 8.47
C VAL A 285 -0.47 -17.31 8.34
N ILE A 286 -0.68 -17.85 7.13
CA ILE A 286 -0.76 -19.28 6.84
C ILE A 286 -0.07 -19.53 5.50
N ALA A 287 1.24 -19.77 5.57
CA ALA A 287 1.98 -20.33 4.45
C ALA A 287 1.52 -21.77 4.20
N GLY A 288 1.36 -22.16 2.94
CA GLY A 288 1.00 -23.53 2.54
C GLY A 288 -0.48 -23.80 2.24
N PHE A 289 -1.39 -22.88 2.58
CA PHE A 289 -2.82 -22.94 2.16
C PHE A 289 -3.14 -21.87 1.14
N GLU A 290 -2.17 -21.57 0.28
CA GLU A 290 -2.33 -20.54 -0.74
C GLU A 290 -3.22 -21.09 -1.86
N PRO A 291 -4.30 -20.37 -2.20
CA PRO A 291 -5.11 -20.78 -3.33
C PRO A 291 -4.25 -20.70 -4.58
N PRO A 292 -4.34 -21.68 -5.50
CA PRO A 292 -3.41 -21.69 -6.61
C PRO A 292 -3.61 -20.44 -7.47
N LEU A 293 -2.53 -19.96 -8.08
CA LEU A 293 -2.47 -18.67 -8.75
C LEU A 293 -3.59 -18.51 -9.78
N GLY A 294 -4.17 -17.30 -9.83
CA GLY A 294 -5.24 -16.94 -10.74
C GLY A 294 -6.61 -17.54 -10.39
N VAL A 295 -7.64 -16.90 -10.94
CA VAL A 295 -9.03 -17.42 -10.93
C VAL A 295 -9.31 -18.32 -12.14
N ALA A 296 -8.44 -18.26 -13.15
CA ALA A 296 -8.45 -19.07 -14.35
C ALA A 296 -7.01 -19.41 -14.74
N ARG A 297 -6.84 -20.48 -15.51
CA ARG A 297 -5.56 -20.85 -16.12
C ARG A 297 -5.63 -20.58 -17.60
N PHE A 298 -4.64 -19.85 -18.11
CA PHE A 298 -4.44 -19.62 -19.53
C PHE A 298 -3.12 -20.26 -19.93
N ASN A 299 -3.09 -20.91 -21.09
CA ASN A 299 -1.84 -21.34 -21.69
C ASN A 299 -1.30 -20.17 -22.51
N VAL A 300 -0.35 -19.41 -21.96
CA VAL A 300 0.19 -18.19 -22.58
C VAL A 300 1.68 -18.36 -22.79
N LYS A 301 2.14 -18.02 -24.00
CA LYS A 301 3.57 -17.89 -24.31
C LYS A 301 3.93 -16.42 -24.23
N PHE A 302 4.74 -16.05 -23.24
CA PHE A 302 5.29 -14.70 -23.17
C PHE A 302 6.41 -14.58 -24.20
N HIS A 303 6.32 -13.54 -25.01
CA HIS A 303 7.40 -13.10 -25.86
C HIS A 303 8.18 -11.99 -25.13
N PRO A 304 9.51 -11.92 -25.27
CA PRO A 304 10.26 -10.79 -24.75
C PRO A 304 9.69 -9.50 -25.31
N LYS A 305 9.81 -8.40 -24.54
CA LYS A 305 9.47 -7.06 -25.03
C LYS A 305 10.22 -6.87 -26.35
N ALA A 306 9.51 -6.49 -27.40
CA ALA A 306 10.13 -6.17 -28.67
C ALA A 306 11.08 -4.99 -28.41
N MET A 307 12.38 -5.23 -28.55
CA MET A 307 13.39 -4.20 -28.50
C MET A 307 13.62 -3.80 -29.95
N PHE A 308 13.39 -2.54 -30.28
CA PHE A 308 13.72 -2.02 -31.59
C PHE A 308 15.21 -1.69 -31.60
N GLU A 309 15.96 -2.25 -32.56
CA GLU A 309 17.38 -1.95 -32.70
C GLU A 309 17.57 -0.55 -33.29
N ALA A 310 18.52 0.21 -32.76
CA ALA A 310 18.91 1.52 -33.28
C ALA A 310 19.53 1.34 -34.69
N GLY A 311 18.68 1.38 -35.72
CA GLY A 311 19.06 1.09 -37.10
C GLY A 311 17.93 0.45 -37.93
N GLU A 312 16.94 -0.17 -37.30
CA GLU A 312 15.70 -0.63 -37.95
C GLU A 312 14.73 0.55 -38.18
N LEU A 313 15.22 1.61 -38.80
CA LEU A 313 14.40 2.77 -39.14
C LEU A 313 13.60 2.44 -40.39
N ALA A 314 12.27 2.50 -40.30
CA ALA A 314 11.34 2.17 -41.37
C ALA A 314 11.26 3.23 -42.49
N VAL A 315 12.36 3.94 -42.78
CA VAL A 315 12.46 4.76 -44.01
C VAL A 315 12.98 3.88 -45.15
N GLY A 316 12.29 2.77 -45.38
CA GLY A 316 12.44 1.91 -46.54
C GLY A 316 11.29 2.19 -47.51
N GLY A 317 11.41 3.22 -48.34
CA GLY A 317 10.41 3.52 -49.37
C GLY A 317 10.79 4.70 -50.26
N ASP A 318 11.21 4.37 -51.49
CA ASP A 318 11.16 5.05 -52.80
C ASP A 318 11.01 6.58 -52.92
N GLY A 319 11.44 7.37 -51.94
CA GLY A 319 11.69 8.82 -52.11
C GLY A 319 10.46 9.72 -52.30
N LYS A 320 9.24 9.22 -52.04
CA LYS A 320 8.03 10.04 -51.88
C LYS A 320 7.31 9.66 -50.59
N VAL A 321 7.83 10.15 -49.47
CA VAL A 321 7.13 10.08 -48.19
C VAL A 321 5.97 11.08 -48.27
N ASN A 322 4.74 10.57 -48.39
CA ASN A 322 3.57 11.37 -48.07
C ASN A 322 3.63 11.64 -46.56
N SER A 323 3.74 12.90 -46.16
CA SER A 323 3.86 13.31 -44.75
C SER A 323 2.58 14.01 -44.29
N PRO A 324 1.46 13.29 -44.10
CA PRO A 324 0.22 13.91 -43.62
C PRO A 324 0.37 14.36 -42.17
N ASP A 325 -0.33 15.43 -41.79
CA ASP A 325 -0.47 15.77 -40.38
C ASP A 325 -1.20 14.64 -39.64
N ILE A 326 -0.62 14.19 -38.52
CA ILE A 326 -1.16 13.07 -37.73
C ILE A 326 -1.75 13.64 -36.43
N PHE A 327 -3.04 13.40 -36.23
CA PHE A 327 -3.75 13.77 -35.01
C PHE A 327 -4.14 12.51 -34.23
N ILE A 328 -3.70 12.41 -32.98
CA ILE A 328 -4.09 11.33 -32.05
C ILE A 328 -4.97 11.93 -30.97
N ILE A 329 -6.26 11.60 -31.02
CA ILE A 329 -7.24 12.06 -30.03
C ILE A 329 -7.51 10.91 -29.06
N MET A 330 -7.14 11.12 -27.80
CA MET A 330 -7.40 10.18 -26.72
C MET A 330 -8.47 10.73 -25.80
N VAL A 331 -9.53 9.94 -25.56
CA VAL A 331 -10.59 10.30 -24.63
C VAL A 331 -10.52 9.37 -23.43
N GLU A 332 -10.30 9.94 -22.25
CA GLU A 332 -10.15 9.17 -21.03
C GLU A 332 -11.46 8.45 -20.64
N SER A 333 -11.33 7.21 -20.15
CA SER A 333 -12.43 6.40 -19.57
C SER A 333 -13.69 6.26 -20.44
N THR A 334 -13.56 6.39 -21.77
CA THR A 334 -14.69 6.27 -22.70
C THR A 334 -15.03 4.81 -22.94
N ARG A 335 -16.24 4.41 -22.56
CA ARG A 335 -16.75 3.08 -22.87
C ARG A 335 -17.28 3.03 -24.30
N GLN A 336 -17.22 1.85 -24.92
CA GLN A 336 -17.74 1.66 -26.28
C GLN A 336 -19.23 1.99 -26.39
N ASP A 337 -20.02 1.66 -25.36
CA ASP A 337 -21.46 1.92 -25.32
C ASP A 337 -21.81 3.39 -25.05
N ALA A 338 -20.83 4.24 -24.71
CA ALA A 338 -21.03 5.69 -24.63
C ALA A 338 -21.05 6.33 -26.03
N ILE A 339 -20.48 5.69 -27.05
CA ILE A 339 -20.51 6.17 -28.44
C ILE A 339 -21.72 5.52 -29.13
N ALA A 340 -22.90 6.07 -28.84
CA ALA A 340 -24.18 5.66 -29.41
C ALA A 340 -24.86 6.85 -30.10
N PRO A 341 -25.68 6.64 -31.16
CA PRO A 341 -26.31 7.73 -31.90
C PRO A 341 -27.11 8.70 -31.02
N GLU A 342 -27.68 8.21 -29.91
CA GLU A 342 -28.51 8.99 -29.00
C GLU A 342 -27.71 9.97 -28.12
N HIS A 343 -26.45 9.66 -27.83
CA HIS A 343 -25.63 10.41 -26.89
C HIS A 343 -24.38 11.03 -27.51
N ALA A 344 -23.88 10.45 -28.61
CA ALA A 344 -22.72 10.91 -29.36
C ALA A 344 -22.96 10.78 -30.88
N PRO A 345 -23.95 11.51 -31.45
CA PRO A 345 -24.38 11.34 -32.84
C PRO A 345 -23.24 11.57 -33.84
N PHE A 346 -22.44 12.62 -33.65
CA PHE A 346 -21.31 12.94 -34.53
C PHE A 346 -20.22 11.86 -34.50
N LEU A 347 -19.82 11.38 -33.31
CA LEU A 347 -18.81 10.33 -33.19
C LEU A 347 -19.31 8.97 -33.71
N SER A 348 -20.60 8.69 -33.56
CA SER A 348 -21.23 7.48 -34.10
C SER A 348 -21.21 7.52 -35.62
N ASP A 349 -21.61 8.65 -36.23
CA ASP A 349 -21.59 8.84 -37.68
C ASP A 349 -20.16 8.77 -38.25
N PHE A 350 -19.21 9.45 -37.61
CA PHE A 350 -17.79 9.40 -37.98
C PHE A 350 -17.23 7.96 -37.95
N ARG A 351 -17.53 7.20 -36.88
CA ARG A 351 -17.15 5.78 -36.76
C ARG A 351 -17.80 4.92 -37.84
N ASP A 352 -19.08 5.14 -38.10
CA ASP A 352 -19.90 4.25 -38.91
C ASP A 352 -19.78 4.53 -40.41
N ASN A 353 -19.48 5.76 -40.82
CA ASN A 353 -19.50 6.17 -42.22
C ASN A 353 -18.18 6.75 -42.76
N GLU A 354 -17.34 7.36 -41.90
CA GLU A 354 -16.11 8.04 -42.37
C GLU A 354 -14.82 7.27 -42.04
N CYS A 355 -14.77 6.57 -40.90
CA CYS A 355 -13.58 5.89 -40.42
C CYS A 355 -13.27 4.60 -41.19
N GLN A 356 -11.97 4.29 -41.30
CA GLN A 356 -11.51 2.96 -41.69
C GLN A 356 -12.04 1.89 -40.71
N LYS A 357 -12.58 0.80 -41.26
CA LYS A 357 -13.11 -0.32 -40.48
C LYS A 357 -11.98 -1.18 -39.93
N ILE A 358 -11.63 -0.96 -38.66
CA ILE A 358 -10.61 -1.72 -37.91
C ILE A 358 -11.16 -2.94 -37.15
N GLY A 359 -12.46 -3.21 -37.28
CA GLY A 359 -13.13 -4.33 -36.62
C GLY A 359 -13.31 -4.13 -35.11
N LYS A 360 -13.21 -5.22 -34.34
CA LYS A 360 -13.30 -5.17 -32.87
C LYS A 360 -11.93 -4.87 -32.28
N THR A 361 -11.83 -3.78 -31.54
CA THR A 361 -10.62 -3.38 -30.81
C THR A 361 -10.81 -3.55 -29.31
N TRP A 362 -9.69 -3.68 -28.60
CA TRP A 362 -9.64 -3.74 -27.15
C TRP A 362 -8.56 -2.78 -26.67
N ALA A 363 -8.82 -2.04 -25.60
CA ALA A 363 -7.77 -1.31 -24.92
C ALA A 363 -6.72 -2.30 -24.40
N SER A 364 -5.45 -1.93 -24.43
CA SER A 364 -4.36 -2.78 -23.93
C SER A 364 -4.47 -3.02 -22.42
N SER A 365 -5.14 -2.13 -21.68
CA SER A 365 -5.46 -2.28 -20.26
C SER A 365 -6.81 -1.63 -19.92
N ASN A 366 -7.28 -1.85 -18.68
CA ASN A 366 -8.43 -1.16 -18.11
C ASN A 366 -8.06 0.10 -17.30
N SER A 367 -6.79 0.50 -17.32
CA SER A 367 -6.27 1.72 -16.69
C SER A 367 -5.73 2.67 -17.77
N THR A 368 -6.01 3.97 -17.65
CA THR A 368 -5.56 5.01 -18.61
C THR A 368 -4.06 4.96 -18.82
N ALA A 369 -3.26 5.02 -17.74
CA ALA A 369 -1.80 5.02 -17.79
C ALA A 369 -1.22 3.77 -18.48
N LEU A 370 -1.76 2.59 -18.15
CA LEU A 370 -1.33 1.33 -18.74
C LEU A 370 -1.74 1.22 -20.22
N SER A 371 -2.89 1.80 -20.56
CA SER A 371 -3.40 1.81 -21.93
C SER A 371 -2.55 2.69 -22.83
N TRP A 372 -2.20 3.89 -22.33
CA TRP A 372 -1.34 4.84 -23.01
C TRP A 372 0.06 4.25 -23.20
N TYR A 373 0.65 3.68 -22.15
CA TYR A 373 1.92 2.96 -22.27
C TYR A 373 1.87 1.91 -23.39
N GLY A 374 0.83 1.08 -23.43
CA GLY A 374 0.72 0.05 -24.45
C GLY A 374 0.56 0.60 -25.86
N LEU A 375 -0.14 1.73 -26.03
CA LEU A 375 -0.26 2.42 -27.31
C LEU A 375 1.07 3.01 -27.77
N PHE A 376 1.72 3.81 -26.92
CA PHE A 376 2.93 4.56 -27.29
C PHE A 376 4.14 3.64 -27.41
N HIS A 377 4.34 2.69 -26.50
CA HIS A 377 5.49 1.79 -26.56
C HIS A 377 5.26 0.55 -27.42
N GLY A 378 4.06 0.32 -27.95
CA GLY A 378 3.71 -0.89 -28.68
C GLY A 378 3.92 -2.17 -27.85
N ALA A 379 3.84 -2.05 -26.52
CA ALA A 379 4.23 -3.09 -25.57
C ALA A 379 3.04 -3.56 -24.73
N LEU A 380 3.08 -4.81 -24.27
CA LEU A 380 2.07 -5.30 -23.33
C LEU A 380 2.20 -4.57 -21.99
N PRO A 381 1.09 -4.16 -21.34
CA PRO A 381 1.16 -3.42 -20.08
C PRO A 381 1.83 -4.15 -18.91
N VAL A 382 2.06 -5.47 -19.03
CA VAL A 382 2.85 -6.24 -18.06
C VAL A 382 4.29 -5.72 -17.91
N PHE A 383 4.85 -5.08 -18.94
CA PHE A 383 6.19 -4.50 -18.90
C PHE A 383 6.25 -3.13 -18.20
N TRP A 384 5.10 -2.46 -18.02
CA TRP A 384 5.06 -1.10 -17.46
C TRP A 384 5.63 -1.01 -16.05
N ALA A 385 5.39 -2.00 -15.18
CA ALA A 385 5.88 -1.97 -13.80
C ALA A 385 7.42 -1.96 -13.74
N GLY A 386 8.08 -2.74 -14.61
CA GLY A 386 9.54 -2.78 -14.70
C GLY A 386 10.11 -1.47 -15.26
N ASP A 387 9.51 -0.94 -16.32
CA ASP A 387 9.94 0.33 -16.92
C ASP A 387 9.71 1.50 -15.95
N LYS A 388 8.58 1.52 -15.23
CA LYS A 388 8.29 2.52 -14.20
C LYS A 388 9.31 2.46 -13.06
N ALA A 389 9.61 1.28 -12.54
CA ALA A 389 10.62 1.11 -11.48
C ALA A 389 11.98 1.63 -11.95
N LYS A 390 12.36 1.33 -13.20
CA LYS A 390 13.57 1.85 -13.84
C LYS A 390 13.57 3.37 -13.97
N SER A 391 12.44 3.99 -14.35
CA SER A 391 12.33 5.46 -14.38
C SER A 391 12.53 6.09 -13.02
N VAL A 392 12.03 5.49 -11.93
CA VAL A 392 12.22 6.02 -10.58
C VAL A 392 13.68 5.87 -10.15
N SER A 393 14.31 4.73 -10.43
CA SER A 393 15.70 4.48 -10.01
C SER A 393 16.74 5.23 -10.85
N GLU A 394 16.51 5.36 -12.16
CA GLU A 394 17.50 5.90 -13.12
C GLU A 394 17.15 7.32 -13.59
N SER A 395 15.97 7.84 -13.25
CA SER A 395 15.43 9.11 -13.77
C SER A 395 15.43 9.17 -15.32
N LYS A 396 15.37 8.00 -15.96
CA LYS A 396 15.44 7.84 -17.41
C LYS A 396 14.51 6.73 -17.88
N LEU A 397 13.71 7.03 -18.91
CA LEU A 397 12.86 6.06 -19.58
C LEU A 397 13.00 6.24 -21.08
N GLU A 398 13.01 5.12 -21.81
CA GLU A 398 13.16 5.12 -23.25
C GLU A 398 11.99 5.86 -23.90
N THR A 399 12.29 6.68 -24.91
CA THR A 399 11.25 7.29 -25.74
C THR A 399 10.53 6.21 -26.55
N PRO A 400 9.20 6.29 -26.72
CA PRO A 400 8.46 5.52 -27.73
C PRO A 400 9.20 5.48 -29.07
N PHE A 401 9.43 4.28 -29.61
CA PHE A 401 10.26 4.11 -30.80
C PHE A 401 9.77 4.96 -31.99
N TRP A 402 8.47 4.97 -32.25
CA TRP A 402 7.90 5.72 -33.37
C TRP A 402 7.94 7.25 -33.20
N PHE A 403 8.19 7.78 -31.99
CA PHE A 403 8.50 9.21 -31.84
C PHE A 403 9.85 9.56 -32.47
N LEU A 404 10.82 8.63 -32.42
CA LEU A 404 12.13 8.81 -33.05
C LEU A 404 11.99 8.79 -34.58
N ASP A 405 11.12 7.91 -35.11
CA ASP A 405 10.81 7.87 -36.55
C ASP A 405 10.17 9.19 -37.02
N LEU A 406 9.19 9.71 -36.27
CA LEU A 406 8.55 10.99 -36.58
C LEU A 406 9.54 12.16 -36.49
N GLN A 407 10.42 12.15 -35.49
CA GLN A 407 11.48 13.16 -35.38
C GLN A 407 12.40 13.14 -36.61
N GLN A 408 12.83 11.96 -37.06
CA GLN A 408 13.68 11.83 -38.24
C GLN A 408 12.95 12.29 -39.51
N ALA A 409 11.65 12.00 -39.60
CA ALA A 409 10.77 12.48 -40.67
C ALA A 409 10.41 13.99 -40.53
N LYS A 410 10.99 14.69 -39.55
CA LYS A 410 10.86 16.14 -39.31
C LYS A 410 9.45 16.60 -38.94
N TYR A 411 8.65 15.73 -38.32
CA TYR A 411 7.38 16.12 -37.74
C TYR A 411 7.58 17.04 -36.53
N ARG A 412 6.73 18.06 -36.41
CA ARG A 412 6.55 18.78 -35.15
C ARG A 412 5.58 17.99 -34.29
N MET A 413 6.01 17.58 -33.11
CA MET A 413 5.19 16.83 -32.16
C MET A 413 4.70 17.75 -31.05
N GLU A 414 3.38 17.74 -30.83
CA GLU A 414 2.72 18.50 -29.76
C GLU A 414 1.83 17.57 -28.95
N ILE A 415 1.86 17.73 -27.63
CA ILE A 415 0.95 17.06 -26.70
C ILE A 415 0.07 18.14 -26.07
N ARG A 416 -1.23 18.02 -26.30
CA ARG A 416 -2.24 18.91 -25.72
C ARG A 416 -3.14 18.10 -24.81
N THR A 417 -3.13 18.39 -23.52
CA THR A 417 -3.82 17.56 -22.53
C THR A 417 -4.41 18.41 -21.42
N VAL A 418 -5.64 18.10 -21.03
CA VAL A 418 -6.25 18.64 -19.80
C VAL A 418 -5.88 17.82 -18.56
N CYS A 419 -5.22 16.68 -18.77
CA CYS A 419 -4.78 15.78 -17.70
C CYS A 419 -3.40 16.21 -17.20
N ASP A 420 -3.23 16.20 -15.89
CA ASP A 420 -1.93 16.36 -15.23
C ASP A 420 -1.02 15.18 -15.56
N LEU A 421 -0.02 15.39 -16.42
CA LEU A 421 0.94 14.36 -16.83
C LEU A 421 1.91 13.98 -15.71
N SER A 422 2.01 14.78 -14.64
CA SER A 422 2.82 14.43 -13.47
C SER A 422 2.16 13.32 -12.64
N TYR A 423 0.83 13.19 -12.69
CA TYR A 423 0.10 12.19 -11.92
C TYR A 423 0.56 10.77 -12.27
N ARG A 424 1.04 10.03 -11.24
CA ARG A 424 1.61 8.67 -11.37
C ARG A 424 2.73 8.56 -12.40
N ASN A 425 3.42 9.66 -12.68
CA ASN A 425 4.48 9.75 -13.67
C ASN A 425 4.01 9.32 -15.08
N MET A 426 2.74 9.61 -15.42
CA MET A 426 2.12 9.25 -16.70
C MET A 426 2.86 9.83 -17.90
N GLY A 427 3.33 11.08 -17.81
CA GLY A 427 4.07 11.74 -18.87
C GLY A 427 5.32 10.96 -19.26
N SER A 428 6.23 10.72 -18.31
CA SER A 428 7.50 10.06 -18.64
C SER A 428 7.35 8.56 -18.93
N THR A 429 6.37 7.88 -18.32
CA THR A 429 6.10 6.47 -18.63
C THR A 429 5.33 6.26 -19.93
N SER A 430 4.67 7.29 -20.49
CA SER A 430 3.98 7.18 -21.79
C SER A 430 4.81 7.73 -22.94
N PHE A 431 5.59 8.79 -22.69
CA PHE A 431 6.31 9.56 -23.72
C PHE A 431 7.84 9.48 -23.59
N GLY A 432 8.35 8.79 -22.56
CA GLY A 432 9.76 8.77 -22.21
C GLY A 432 10.20 10.05 -21.48
N THR A 433 11.46 10.08 -21.04
CA THR A 433 12.02 11.23 -20.31
C THR A 433 12.65 12.31 -21.21
N ASN A 434 12.67 12.10 -22.53
CA ASN A 434 13.25 13.06 -23.47
C ASN A 434 12.23 14.14 -23.87
N GLN A 435 12.08 15.15 -22.99
CA GLN A 435 11.14 16.26 -23.19
C GLN A 435 11.50 17.18 -24.37
N GLY A 436 12.72 17.07 -24.94
CA GLY A 436 13.11 17.87 -26.10
C GLY A 436 12.48 17.42 -27.43
N LEU A 437 11.71 16.32 -27.42
CA LEU A 437 11.08 15.76 -28.62
C LEU A 437 9.72 16.34 -28.94
N PHE A 438 9.02 16.91 -27.96
CA PHE A 438 7.65 17.37 -28.12
C PHE A 438 7.39 18.59 -27.24
N GLU A 439 6.47 19.44 -27.68
CA GLU A 439 5.97 20.56 -26.87
C GLU A 439 4.71 20.13 -26.11
N VAL A 440 4.65 20.42 -24.82
CA VAL A 440 3.47 20.11 -23.98
C VAL A 440 2.70 21.40 -23.70
N TYR A 441 1.39 21.35 -23.97
CA TYR A 441 0.43 22.41 -23.66
C TYR A 441 -0.62 21.84 -22.71
N GLU A 442 -0.61 22.32 -21.46
CA GLU A 442 -1.57 21.95 -20.40
C GLU A 442 -2.70 22.99 -20.26
#